data_AF-A0A1C0U535-F1
#
_entry.id   AF-A0A1C0U535-F1
#
_cell.length_a   1.000
_cell.length_b   1.000
_cell.length_c   1.000
_cell.angle_alpha   90.00
_cell.angle_beta   90.00
_cell.angle_gamma   90.00
#
_symmetry.space_group_name_H-M   'P 1'
#
loop_
_entity.id
_entity.type
_entity.pdbx_description
1 polymer ?
#
loop_
_entity_poly.entity_id
_entity_poly.type
_entity_poly.pdbx_seq_one_letter_code
_entity_poly.pdbx_strand_id
1 'polypeptide(L)'
;MGAPIPSQIADKLRGRRFNNFDNFRKAFWKEVANDPELSKQFLPRNETRMKHGRAPRARSIDTLGKRRSFEIHHVDLVRNGGNIYDLDNLRVVTPKRHIEIHSNKEIK
;
A
#
# COMPACT_ATOMS: atom_id res chain seq x y z
N MET A 1 -2.46 12.76 2.22
CA MET A 1 -2.21 12.11 0.92
C MET A 1 -1.60 10.70 1.03
N GLY A 2 -1.36 10.14 2.24
CA GLY A 2 -0.74 8.80 2.37
C GLY A 2 0.78 8.85 2.19
N ALA A 3 1.45 7.72 2.42
CA ALA A 3 2.90 7.60 2.28
C ALA A 3 3.29 7.25 0.83
N PRO A 4 4.33 7.88 0.24
CA PRO A 4 4.85 7.51 -1.06
C PRO A 4 5.47 6.10 -1.05
N ILE A 5 5.58 5.50 -2.23
CA ILE A 5 6.32 4.24 -2.39
C ILE A 5 7.82 4.52 -2.21
N PRO A 6 8.53 3.85 -1.28
CA PRO A 6 9.97 4.02 -1.14
C PRO A 6 10.70 3.68 -2.44
N SER A 7 11.70 4.48 -2.82
CA SER A 7 12.43 4.31 -4.10
C SER A 7 13.07 2.94 -4.21
N GLN A 8 13.63 2.42 -3.13
CA GLN A 8 14.25 1.09 -3.10
C GLN A 8 13.25 -0.05 -3.37
N ILE A 9 11.95 0.16 -3.07
CA ILE A 9 10.89 -0.79 -3.45
C ILE A 9 10.42 -0.54 -4.87
N ALA A 10 10.33 0.72 -5.29
CA ALA A 10 9.94 1.08 -6.64
C ALA A 10 10.91 0.46 -7.68
N ASP A 11 12.21 0.53 -7.41
CA ASP A 11 13.26 -0.02 -8.27
C ASP A 11 13.15 -1.54 -8.44
N LYS A 12 12.69 -2.27 -7.42
CA LYS A 12 12.45 -3.72 -7.50
C LYS A 12 11.18 -4.10 -8.27
N LEU A 13 10.26 -3.16 -8.43
CA LEU A 13 8.98 -3.39 -9.10
C LEU A 13 8.94 -2.85 -10.53
N ARG A 14 9.78 -1.85 -10.84
CA ARG A 14 9.88 -1.25 -12.17
C ARG A 14 10.26 -2.29 -13.22
N GLY A 15 9.58 -2.26 -14.37
CA GLY A 15 9.80 -3.21 -15.47
C GLY A 15 9.20 -4.61 -15.26
N ARG A 16 8.67 -4.93 -14.06
CA ARG A 16 7.96 -6.20 -13.84
C ARG A 16 6.55 -6.14 -14.42
N ARG A 17 6.13 -7.25 -15.03
CA ARG A 17 4.77 -7.41 -15.55
C ARG A 17 3.89 -8.11 -14.51
N PHE A 18 2.68 -7.60 -14.33
CA PHE A 18 1.69 -8.16 -13.42
C PHE A 18 0.38 -8.42 -14.17
N ASN A 19 -0.17 -9.64 -14.03
CA ASN A 19 -1.42 -10.03 -14.67
C ASN A 19 -2.63 -9.29 -14.10
N ASN A 20 -2.54 -8.84 -12.84
CA ASN A 20 -3.58 -8.07 -12.17
C ASN A 20 -2.98 -7.30 -10.98
N PHE A 21 -3.77 -6.38 -10.43
CA PHE A 21 -3.34 -5.54 -9.32
C PHE A 21 -3.12 -6.32 -8.00
N ASP A 22 -3.80 -7.45 -7.78
CA ASP A 22 -3.54 -8.26 -6.58
C ASP A 22 -2.16 -8.93 -6.63
N ASN A 23 -1.70 -9.36 -7.80
CA ASN A 23 -0.35 -9.88 -8.00
C ASN A 23 0.70 -8.78 -7.76
N PHE A 24 0.45 -7.57 -8.26
CA PHE A 24 1.28 -6.41 -7.93
C PHE A 24 1.30 -6.15 -6.41
N ARG A 25 0.14 -6.06 -5.77
CA ARG A 25 0.00 -5.83 -4.32
C ARG A 25 0.75 -6.89 -3.50
N LYS A 26 0.65 -8.16 -3.90
CA LYS A 26 1.38 -9.27 -3.25
C LYS A 26 2.89 -9.11 -3.40
N ALA A 27 3.37 -8.78 -4.60
CA ALA A 27 4.79 -8.54 -4.85
C ALA A 27 5.29 -7.33 -4.05
N PHE A 28 4.57 -6.22 -4.07
CA PHE A 28 4.88 -5.01 -3.30
C PHE A 28 5.14 -5.32 -1.82
N TRP A 29 4.21 -6.01 -1.15
CA TRP A 29 4.40 -6.33 0.26
C TRP A 29 5.54 -7.33 0.51
N LYS A 30 5.84 -8.23 -0.44
CA LYS A 30 7.01 -9.10 -0.33
C LYS A 30 8.32 -8.31 -0.44
N GLU A 31 8.42 -7.37 -1.38
CA GLU A 31 9.60 -6.51 -1.48
C GLU A 31 9.81 -5.69 -0.20
N VAL A 32 8.73 -5.11 0.36
CA VAL A 32 8.79 -4.39 1.65
C VAL A 32 9.28 -5.29 2.79
N ALA A 33 8.87 -6.56 2.81
CA ALA A 33 9.30 -7.52 3.84
C ALA A 33 10.75 -7.98 3.68
N ASN A 34 11.26 -7.97 2.44
CA ASN A 34 12.63 -8.38 2.12
C ASN A 34 13.64 -7.23 2.29
N ASP A 35 13.17 -5.99 2.33
CA ASP A 35 14.01 -4.84 2.60
C ASP A 35 14.37 -4.76 4.10
N PRO A 36 15.67 -4.82 4.46
CA PRO A 36 16.08 -4.84 5.87
C PRO A 36 15.74 -3.57 6.65
N GLU A 37 15.68 -2.40 6.00
CA GLU A 37 15.41 -1.13 6.68
C GLU A 37 13.92 -0.89 6.88
N LEU A 38 13.09 -1.33 5.93
CA LEU A 38 11.64 -1.24 6.03
C LEU A 38 11.06 -2.35 6.92
N SER A 39 11.52 -3.60 6.79
CA SER A 39 10.97 -4.73 7.55
C SER A 39 11.08 -4.56 9.06
N LYS A 40 12.18 -3.96 9.56
CA LYS A 40 12.42 -3.66 10.98
C LYS A 40 11.37 -2.71 11.60
N GLN A 41 10.64 -1.94 10.79
CA GLN A 41 9.62 -1.01 11.25
C GLN A 41 8.28 -1.70 11.57
N PHE A 42 8.16 -3.00 11.26
CA PHE A 42 6.93 -3.75 11.47
C PHE A 42 7.06 -4.74 12.61
N LEU A 43 5.96 -4.92 13.36
CA LEU A 43 5.84 -6.02 14.33
C LEU A 43 6.02 -7.38 13.62
N PRO A 44 6.54 -8.42 14.31
CA PRO A 44 6.82 -9.73 13.70
C PRO A 44 5.62 -10.33 12.96
N ARG A 45 4.41 -10.19 13.52
CA ARG A 45 3.17 -10.67 12.87
C ARG A 45 2.88 -9.96 11.55
N ASN A 46 3.17 -8.66 11.45
CA ASN A 46 3.00 -7.90 10.21
C ASN A 46 4.09 -8.25 9.20
N GLU A 47 5.33 -8.39 9.64
CA GLU A 47 6.43 -8.87 8.80
C GLU A 47 6.10 -10.24 8.19
N THR A 48 5.67 -11.23 8.99
CA THR A 48 5.24 -12.54 8.49
C THR A 48 4.11 -12.42 7.46
N ARG A 49 3.13 -11.55 7.69
CA ARG A 49 2.05 -11.32 6.70
C ARG A 49 2.60 -10.82 5.37
N MET A 50 3.50 -9.85 5.41
CA MET A 50 4.10 -9.25 4.22
C MET A 50 4.98 -10.24 3.46
N LYS A 51 5.75 -11.10 4.14
CA LYS A 51 6.48 -12.23 3.52
C LYS A 51 5.57 -13.16 2.71
N HIS A 52 4.30 -13.30 3.13
CA HIS A 52 3.27 -14.05 2.41
C HIS A 52 2.46 -13.20 1.41
N GLY A 53 2.91 -11.99 1.06
CA GLY A 53 2.23 -11.06 0.14
C GLY A 53 0.95 -10.44 0.68
N ARG A 54 0.72 -10.51 1.99
CA ARG A 54 -0.46 -9.91 2.65
C ARG A 54 -0.09 -8.55 3.21
N ALA A 55 -0.98 -7.58 3.04
CA ALA A 55 -0.79 -6.26 3.63
C ALA A 55 -0.67 -6.33 5.17
N PRO A 56 0.23 -5.52 5.77
CA PRO A 56 0.33 -5.40 7.22
C PRO A 56 -0.95 -4.80 7.79
N ARG A 57 -1.24 -5.09 9.07
CA ARG A 57 -2.34 -4.48 9.80
C ARG A 57 -1.96 -3.06 10.21
N ALA A 58 -2.90 -2.13 10.04
CA ALA A 58 -2.80 -0.79 10.58
C ALA A 58 -3.07 -0.80 12.09
N ARG A 59 -2.75 0.30 12.78
CA ARG A 59 -3.11 0.48 14.20
C ARG A 59 -4.64 0.45 14.34
N SER A 60 -5.16 -0.03 15.46
CA SER A 60 -6.62 -0.16 15.68
C SER A 60 -7.38 1.15 15.43
N ILE A 61 -6.82 2.28 15.86
CA ILE A 61 -7.38 3.64 15.66
C ILE A 61 -7.50 4.06 14.20
N ASP A 62 -6.72 3.42 13.32
CA ASP A 62 -6.66 3.73 11.89
C ASP A 62 -7.47 2.73 11.04
N THR A 63 -8.11 1.75 11.68
CA THR A 63 -8.98 0.77 11.01
C THR A 63 -10.40 1.29 10.82
N LEU A 64 -11.14 0.68 9.90
CA LEU A 64 -12.55 1.01 9.66
C LEU A 64 -13.38 -0.27 9.43
N GLY A 65 -14.15 -0.67 10.44
CA GLY A 65 -14.91 -1.92 10.42
C GLY A 65 -14.03 -3.13 10.12
N LYS A 66 -14.35 -3.88 9.06
CA LYS A 66 -13.57 -5.05 8.62
C LYS A 66 -12.27 -4.67 7.89
N ARG A 67 -12.11 -3.41 7.46
CA ARG A 67 -10.89 -2.91 6.79
C ARG A 67 -9.84 -2.58 7.84
N ARG A 68 -8.88 -3.48 8.02
CA ARG A 68 -7.87 -3.41 9.09
C ARG A 68 -6.42 -3.43 8.60
N SER A 69 -6.21 -3.51 7.30
CA SER A 69 -4.88 -3.56 6.69
C SER A 69 -4.58 -2.26 5.98
N PHE A 70 -3.29 -1.92 5.87
CA PHE A 70 -2.88 -0.85 4.97
C PHE A 70 -3.31 -1.17 3.54
N GLU A 71 -3.62 -0.12 2.79
CA GLU A 71 -4.17 -0.20 1.44
C GLU A 71 -3.29 0.62 0.49
N ILE A 72 -3.24 0.20 -0.77
CA ILE A 72 -2.55 0.93 -1.83
C ILE A 72 -3.61 1.74 -2.57
N HIS A 73 -3.39 3.05 -2.66
CA HIS A 73 -4.29 4.04 -3.23
C HIS A 73 -3.65 4.67 -4.45
N HIS A 74 -4.40 4.80 -5.54
CA HIS A 74 -4.03 5.59 -6.72
C HIS A 74 -4.37 7.07 -6.50
N VAL A 75 -3.40 7.97 -6.60
CA VAL A 75 -3.61 9.42 -6.45
C VAL A 75 -4.49 9.93 -7.59
N ASP A 76 -4.04 9.72 -8.83
CA ASP A 76 -4.84 9.82 -10.04
C ASP A 76 -5.63 8.53 -10.18
N LEU A 77 -6.92 8.63 -9.91
CA LEU A 77 -7.82 7.49 -9.88
C LEU A 77 -7.85 6.78 -11.24
N VAL A 78 -7.89 5.45 -11.21
CA VAL A 78 -7.99 4.62 -12.43
C VAL A 78 -9.23 5.00 -13.26
N ARG A 79 -10.35 5.36 -12.61
CA ARG A 79 -11.57 5.84 -13.30
C ARG A 79 -11.39 7.15 -14.07
N ASN A 80 -10.34 7.92 -13.75
CA ASN A 80 -9.98 9.17 -14.41
C ASN A 80 -8.85 8.96 -15.44
N GLY A 81 -8.49 7.71 -15.76
CA GLY A 81 -7.38 7.39 -16.67
C GLY A 81 -6.00 7.34 -16.00
N GLY A 82 -5.93 7.41 -14.67
CA GLY A 82 -4.66 7.28 -13.94
C GLY A 82 -4.00 5.92 -14.15
N ASN A 83 -2.67 5.92 -14.27
CA ASN A 83 -1.91 4.72 -14.56
C ASN A 83 -1.93 3.75 -13.36
N ILE A 84 -2.30 2.50 -13.63
CA ILE A 84 -2.53 1.46 -12.61
C ILE A 84 -1.24 1.03 -11.90
N TYR A 85 -0.11 0.99 -12.62
CA TYR A 85 1.16 0.46 -12.14
C TYR A 85 2.28 1.51 -12.06
N ASP A 86 1.94 2.78 -12.29
CA ASP A 86 2.85 3.88 -12.04
C ASP A 86 3.05 4.04 -10.53
N LEU A 87 4.26 3.74 -10.06
CA LEU A 87 4.62 3.76 -8.64
C LEU A 87 4.57 5.17 -8.05
N ASP A 88 4.76 6.21 -8.88
CA ASP A 88 4.64 7.61 -8.45
C ASP A 88 3.17 8.00 -8.25
N ASN A 89 2.25 7.31 -8.92
CA ASN A 89 0.81 7.42 -8.74
C ASN A 89 0.27 6.62 -7.53
N LEU A 90 1.10 5.84 -6.84
CA LEU A 90 0.65 4.99 -5.72
C LEU A 90 1.02 5.57 -4.35
N ARG A 91 0.12 5.40 -3.39
CA ARG A 91 0.33 5.75 -1.97
C ARG A 91 -0.12 4.62 -1.06
N VAL A 92 0.59 4.42 0.04
CA VAL A 92 0.13 3.55 1.13
C VAL A 92 -0.68 4.38 2.12
N VAL A 93 -1.91 3.93 2.42
CA VAL A 93 -2.85 4.61 3.31
C VAL A 93 -3.44 3.66 4.34
N THR A 94 -3.88 4.23 5.46
CA THR A 94 -4.72 3.49 6.41
C THR A 94 -6.16 3.41 5.89
N PRO A 95 -6.94 2.40 6.28
CA PRO A 95 -8.35 2.28 5.90
C PRO A 95 -9.18 3.53 6.18
N LYS A 96 -9.02 4.11 7.38
CA LYS A 96 -9.71 5.34 7.77
C LYS A 96 -9.37 6.48 6.81
N ARG A 97 -8.07 6.70 6.56
CA ARG A 97 -7.62 7.75 5.65
C ARG A 97 -8.07 7.52 4.21
N HIS A 98 -8.13 6.27 3.76
CA HIS A 98 -8.54 5.95 2.40
C HIS A 98 -10.01 6.35 2.13
N ILE A 99 -10.90 6.15 3.12
CA ILE A 99 -12.28 6.64 3.04
C ILE A 99 -12.32 8.16 3.05
N GLU A 100 -11.56 8.83 3.91
CA GLU A 100 -11.50 10.30 3.95
C GLU A 100 -11.15 10.88 2.58
N ILE A 101 -10.12 10.32 1.91
CA ILE A 101 -9.72 10.74 0.57
C ILE A 101 -10.86 10.58 -0.45
N HIS A 102 -11.59 9.46 -0.41
CA HIS A 102 -12.67 9.21 -1.37
C HIS A 102 -14.01 9.87 -1.04
N SER A 103 -14.19 10.36 0.18
CA SER A 103 -15.46 10.95 0.64
C SER A 103 -15.52 12.47 0.50
N ASN A 104 -14.49 13.11 -0.08
CA ASN A 104 -14.32 14.58 -0.13
C ASN A 104 -14.46 15.26 1.24
N LYS A 105 -14.33 14.51 2.35
CA LYS A 105 -14.35 15.05 3.70
C LYS A 105 -12.92 15.35 4.12
N GLU A 106 -12.50 16.60 3.95
CA GLU A 106 -11.48 17.15 4.84
C GLU A 106 -12.12 17.26 6.23
N ILE A 107 -11.60 16.52 7.21
CA ILE A 107 -11.85 16.86 8.60
C ILE A 107 -10.96 18.08 8.86
N LYS A 108 -11.58 19.25 8.92
CA LYS A 108 -10.99 20.46 9.48
C LYS A 108 -10.56 20.22 10.92
#